data_AF-A0A3D5D5J1-F1
#
_entry.id   AF-A0A3D5D5J1-F1
#
_cell.length_a   1.000
_cell.length_b   1.000
_cell.length_c   1.000
_cell.angle_alpha   90.00
_cell.angle_beta   90.00
_cell.angle_gamma   90.00
#
_symmetry.space_group_name_H-M   'P 1'
#
loop_
_entity.id
_entity.type
_entity.pdbx_description
1 polymer ?
#
loop_
_entity_poly.entity_id
_entity_poly.type
_entity_poly.pdbx_seq_one_letter_code
_entity_poly.pdbx_strand_id
1 'polypeptide(L)'
;NGGTDSRVPAVQPAGAETTPGEPPATGTIERKTDGLWYEQGQSGPFTGKVVFTQDDTKWEEHYEAGKRTRVKAWDADGEQLELHAWNADGSPKD
;
A
#
# COMPACT_ATOMS: atom_id res chain seq x y z
N ASN A 1 40.96 -2.00 -26.41
CA ASN A 1 41.12 -2.45 -25.01
C ASN A 1 40.63 -1.33 -24.13
N GLY A 2 39.35 -1.23 -23.80
CA GLY A 2 38.53 -2.21 -23.08
C GLY A 2 38.21 -1.54 -21.74
N GLY A 3 37.00 -1.03 -21.55
CA GLY A 3 36.11 -1.60 -20.56
C GLY A 3 35.20 -0.49 -20.02
N THR A 4 33.90 -0.73 -20.11
CA THR A 4 32.80 0.00 -19.50
C THR A 4 32.99 0.10 -17.98
N ASP A 5 32.66 1.24 -17.37
CA ASP A 5 32.10 1.18 -16.01
C ASP A 5 30.97 2.21 -15.86
N SER A 6 29.77 1.65 -15.94
CA SER A 6 28.50 2.34 -15.71
C SER A 6 28.46 2.81 -14.27
N ARG A 7 28.36 4.12 -14.08
CA ARG A 7 28.07 4.73 -12.77
C ARG A 7 26.70 4.23 -12.28
N VAL A 8 26.72 3.22 -11.42
CA VAL A 8 25.56 2.68 -10.70
C VAL A 8 24.94 3.76 -9.79
N PRO A 9 23.60 3.89 -9.72
CA PRO A 9 22.93 4.75 -8.76
C PRO A 9 23.03 4.15 -7.34
N ALA A 10 23.03 5.05 -6.35
CA ALA A 10 23.29 4.78 -4.94
C ALA A 10 22.43 3.66 -4.35
N VAL A 11 23.10 2.67 -3.76
CA VAL A 11 22.51 1.69 -2.85
C VAL A 11 22.20 2.41 -1.54
N GLN A 12 20.92 2.53 -1.17
CA GLN A 12 20.53 2.82 0.22
C GLN A 12 20.35 1.47 0.94
N PRO A 13 21.09 1.17 2.01
CA PRO A 13 20.87 -0.03 2.81
C PRO A 13 19.76 0.18 3.85
N ALA A 14 19.14 -0.94 4.19
CA ALA A 14 18.08 -1.18 5.18
C ALA A 14 18.05 -0.27 6.42
N GLY A 15 16.84 0.18 6.76
CA GLY A 15 16.54 0.80 8.05
C GLY A 15 15.39 1.79 7.99
N ALA A 16 14.22 1.40 7.44
CA ALA A 16 13.03 2.22 7.62
C ALA A 16 12.53 2.01 9.06
N GLU A 17 12.97 2.89 9.96
CA GLU A 17 12.39 3.04 11.29
C GLU A 17 10.91 3.38 11.11
N THR A 18 10.04 2.40 11.28
CA THR A 18 8.59 2.58 11.24
C THR A 18 8.17 3.41 12.44
N THR A 19 7.92 4.70 12.21
CA THR A 19 7.34 5.59 13.22
C THR A 19 5.92 5.09 13.53
N PRO A 20 5.55 4.81 14.79
CA PRO A 20 4.20 4.37 15.12
C PRO A 20 3.19 5.46 14.77
N GLY A 21 2.42 5.26 13.69
CA GLY A 21 1.34 6.16 13.28
C GLY A 21 1.41 6.65 11.83
N GLU A 22 2.55 6.49 11.15
CA GLU A 22 2.64 6.78 9.72
C GLU A 22 2.20 5.55 8.92
N PRO A 23 1.11 5.60 8.13
CA PRO A 23 0.74 4.50 7.26
C PRO A 23 1.91 4.25 6.30
N PRO A 24 2.29 2.99 6.06
CA PRO A 24 3.42 2.69 5.22
C PRO A 24 3.16 3.27 3.83
N ALA A 25 4.16 3.96 3.28
CA ALA A 25 4.05 4.58 1.97
C ALA A 25 3.62 3.54 0.93
N THR A 26 2.76 3.98 0.00
CA THR A 26 2.28 3.20 -1.14
C THR A 26 3.44 2.44 -1.80
N GLY A 27 3.33 1.11 -1.86
CA GLY A 27 4.35 0.24 -2.49
C GLY A 27 5.12 -0.68 -1.55
N THR A 28 4.79 -0.72 -0.26
CA THR A 28 5.40 -1.63 0.73
C THR A 28 4.74 -3.00 0.80
N ILE A 29 3.50 -3.13 0.30
CA ILE A 29 2.77 -4.39 0.26
C ILE A 29 2.58 -4.90 -1.16
N GLU A 30 2.73 -6.22 -1.35
CA GLU A 30 2.56 -6.93 -2.61
C GLU A 30 1.50 -8.01 -2.48
N ARG A 31 0.71 -8.23 -3.54
CA ARG A 31 -0.22 -9.35 -3.61
C ARG A 31 0.48 -10.56 -4.20
N LYS A 32 0.54 -11.66 -3.44
CA LYS A 32 1.17 -12.90 -3.88
C LYS A 32 0.20 -13.80 -4.65
N THR A 33 0.72 -14.92 -5.17
CA THR A 33 -0.03 -15.90 -5.99
C THR A 33 -1.14 -16.61 -5.22
N ASP A 34 -1.09 -16.64 -3.89
CA ASP A 34 -2.16 -17.10 -3.00
C ASP A 34 -3.33 -16.11 -2.88
N GLY A 35 -3.20 -14.93 -3.48
CA GLY A 35 -4.20 -13.87 -3.46
C GLY A 35 -4.18 -13.00 -2.22
N LEU A 36 -3.27 -13.24 -1.26
CA LEU A 36 -3.10 -12.45 -0.04
C LEU A 36 -2.04 -11.36 -0.24
N TRP A 37 -2.18 -10.30 0.54
CA TRP A 37 -1.23 -9.20 0.60
C TRP A 37 -0.16 -9.46 1.67
N TYR A 38 1.08 -9.13 1.36
CA TYR A 38 2.25 -9.28 2.23
C TYR A 38 3.07 -8.00 2.22
N GLU A 39 3.66 -7.65 3.35
CA GLU A 39 4.67 -6.59 3.42
C GLU A 39 6.05 -7.15 3.05
N GLN A 40 6.84 -6.36 2.31
CA GLN A 40 8.18 -6.79 1.89
C GLN A 40 9.05 -7.17 3.09
N GLY A 41 9.67 -8.35 3.03
CA GLY A 41 10.50 -8.87 4.11
C GLY A 41 9.72 -9.52 5.27
N GLN A 42 8.39 -9.51 5.25
CA GLN A 42 7.57 -10.24 6.24
C GLN A 42 7.26 -11.66 5.76
N SER A 43 7.31 -12.62 6.70
CA SER A 43 6.98 -14.02 6.45
C SER A 43 5.47 -14.30 6.44
N GLY A 44 4.69 -13.44 7.09
CA GLY A 44 3.24 -13.57 7.24
C GLY A 44 2.44 -12.58 6.39
N PRO A 45 1.14 -12.87 6.17
CA PRO A 45 0.27 -11.97 5.43
C PRO A 45 0.03 -10.67 6.20
N PHE A 46 -0.04 -9.57 5.47
CA PHE A 46 -0.11 -8.22 6.02
C PHE A 46 -1.41 -7.99 6.80
N THR A 47 -1.29 -7.40 7.98
CA THR A 47 -2.42 -6.93 8.78
C THR A 47 -2.14 -5.50 9.18
N GLY A 48 -3.01 -4.58 8.75
CA GLY A 48 -2.77 -3.16 8.96
C GLY A 48 -3.55 -2.28 7.99
N LYS A 49 -3.18 -1.00 7.99
CA LYS A 49 -3.82 0.04 7.18
C LYS A 49 -2.80 0.69 6.26
N VAL A 50 -3.18 0.92 5.01
CA VAL A 50 -2.39 1.68 4.03
C VAL A 50 -3.21 2.92 3.64
N VAL A 51 -2.55 4.08 3.60
CA VAL A 51 -3.14 5.33 3.11
C VAL A 51 -2.22 5.89 2.05
N PHE A 52 -2.78 6.26 0.90
CA PHE A 52 -2.00 6.79 -0.21
C PHE A 52 -2.82 7.74 -1.08
N THR A 53 -2.14 8.49 -1.94
CA THR A 53 -2.77 9.32 -2.95
C THR A 53 -2.43 8.81 -4.35
N GLN A 54 -3.42 8.69 -5.21
CA GLN A 54 -3.29 8.33 -6.63
C GLN A 54 -4.27 9.20 -7.42
N ASP A 55 -3.79 9.89 -8.46
CA ASP A 55 -4.61 10.74 -9.33
C ASP A 55 -5.48 11.73 -8.53
N ASP A 56 -4.86 12.46 -7.59
CA ASP A 56 -5.50 13.38 -6.63
C ASP A 56 -6.58 12.76 -5.73
N THR A 57 -6.77 11.45 -5.79
CA THR A 57 -7.67 10.69 -4.93
C THR A 57 -6.89 10.13 -3.77
N LYS A 58 -7.31 10.44 -2.54
CA LYS A 58 -6.80 9.82 -1.33
C LYS A 58 -7.50 8.48 -1.12
N TRP A 59 -6.75 7.42 -0.88
CA TRP A 59 -7.23 6.07 -0.59
C TRP A 59 -6.86 5.68 0.84
N GLU A 60 -7.76 4.96 1.51
CA GLU A 60 -7.50 4.25 2.76
C GLU A 60 -7.95 2.80 2.61
N GLU A 61 -7.02 1.86 2.77
CA GLU A 61 -7.26 0.43 2.66
C GLU A 61 -6.88 -0.27 3.97
N HIS A 62 -7.74 -1.18 4.45
CA HIS A 62 -7.50 -1.99 5.63
C HIS A 62 -7.38 -3.46 5.24
N TYR A 63 -6.48 -4.15 5.92
CA TYR A 63 -6.12 -5.53 5.67
C TYR A 63 -6.12 -6.35 6.96
N GLU A 64 -6.69 -7.54 6.92
CA GLU A 64 -6.63 -8.55 7.98
C GLU A 64 -6.16 -9.88 7.41
N ALA A 65 -5.07 -10.42 7.94
CA ALA A 65 -4.45 -11.66 7.44
C ALA A 65 -4.28 -11.66 5.91
N GLY A 66 -3.85 -10.52 5.35
CA GLY A 66 -3.58 -10.32 3.92
C GLY A 66 -4.84 -10.14 3.07
N LYS A 67 -6.04 -10.18 3.65
CA LYS A 67 -7.29 -9.91 2.95
C LYS A 67 -7.68 -8.46 3.13
N ARG A 68 -8.08 -7.80 2.04
CA ARG A 68 -8.60 -6.43 2.11
C ARG A 68 -10.00 -6.46 2.72
N THR A 69 -10.18 -5.77 3.84
CA THR A 69 -11.43 -5.75 4.61
C THR A 69 -12.15 -4.42 4.55
N ARG A 70 -11.44 -3.31 4.28
CA ARG A 70 -12.07 -2.00 4.04
C ARG A 70 -11.35 -1.18 2.97
N VAL A 71 -12.12 -0.39 2.23
CA VAL A 71 -11.60 0.61 1.28
C VAL A 71 -12.44 1.88 1.33
N LYS A 72 -11.78 3.02 1.50
CA LYS A 72 -12.36 4.35 1.31
C LYS A 72 -11.52 5.15 0.33
N ALA A 73 -12.18 6.03 -0.41
CA ALA A 73 -11.53 6.99 -1.28
C ALA A 73 -12.15 8.37 -1.09
N TRP A 74 -11.34 9.42 -1.18
CA TRP A 74 -11.77 10.81 -1.16
C TRP A 74 -11.15 11.54 -2.34
N ASP A 75 -11.91 12.44 -2.97
CA ASP A 75 -11.39 13.30 -4.02
C ASP A 75 -10.48 14.41 -3.48
N ALA A 76 -10.05 15.30 -4.37
CA ALA A 76 -9.17 16.41 -4.06
C ALA A 76 -9.80 17.43 -3.08
N ASP A 77 -11.13 17.51 -3.05
CA ASP A 77 -11.89 18.40 -2.16
C ASP A 77 -12.16 17.74 -0.79
N GLY A 78 -11.82 16.45 -0.65
CA GLY A 78 -12.04 15.66 0.55
C GLY A 78 -13.44 15.07 0.66
N GLU A 79 -14.23 15.11 -0.42
CA GLU A 79 -15.52 14.43 -0.46
C GLU A 79 -15.30 12.93 -0.68
N GLN A 80 -16.07 12.11 0.04
CA GLN A 80 -15.92 10.67 -0.07
C GLN A 80 -16.53 10.15 -1.38
N LEU A 81 -15.73 9.42 -2.14
CA LEU A 81 -16.15 8.81 -3.41
C LEU A 81 -16.96 7.54 -3.18
N GLU A 82 -17.99 7.34 -4.01
CA GLU A 82 -18.70 6.07 -4.09
C GLU A 82 -17.87 5.05 -4.88
N LEU A 83 -17.65 3.88 -4.28
CA LEU A 83 -16.90 2.79 -4.91
C LEU A 83 -17.84 1.66 -5.32
N HIS A 84 -17.60 1.09 -6.49
CA HIS A 84 -18.47 0.05 -7.06
C HIS A 84 -18.63 -1.17 -6.14
N ALA A 85 -17.53 -1.65 -5.54
CA ALA A 85 -17.49 -2.86 -4.71
C ALA A 85 -17.51 -2.60 -3.18
N TRP A 86 -17.61 -1.33 -2.75
CA TRP A 86 -17.50 -0.97 -1.33
C TRP A 86 -18.62 -0.01 -0.92
N ASN A 87 -19.10 -0.16 0.31
CA ASN A 87 -20.05 0.73 0.96
C ASN A 87 -19.38 2.04 1.40
N ALA A 88 -20.17 3.04 1.77
CA ALA A 88 -19.65 4.33 2.26
C ALA A 88 -18.88 4.21 3.60
N ASP A 89 -19.15 3.19 4.41
CA ASP A 89 -18.33 2.92 5.61
C ASP A 89 -16.99 2.22 5.27
N GLY A 90 -16.80 1.88 4.00
CA GLY A 90 -15.66 1.19 3.45
C GLY A 90 -15.72 -0.33 3.54
N SER A 91 -16.81 -0.94 4.02
CA SER A 91 -16.99 -2.41 4.00
C SER A 91 -17.31 -2.93 2.59
N PRO A 92 -17.04 -4.22 2.27
CA PRO A 92 -17.43 -4.79 0.99
C PRO A 92 -18.95 -4.74 0.77
N LYS A 93 -19.38 -4.49 -0.46
CA LYS A 93 -20.76 -4.79 -0.88
C LYS A 93 -20.89 -6.31 -1.07
N ASP A 94 -21.98 -6.90 -0.56
CA ASP A 94 -22.30 -8.34 -0.71
C ASP A 94 -22.33 -8.79 -2.17
#